data_AF-C5T4W5-F1
#
_entry.id   AF-C5T4W5-F1
#
_cell.length_a   1.000
_cell.length_b   1.000
_cell.length_c   1.000
_cell.angle_alpha   90.00
_cell.angle_beta   90.00
_cell.angle_gamma   90.00
#
_symmetry.space_group_name_H-M   'P 1'
#
loop_
_entity.id
_entity.type
_entity.pdbx_description
1 polymer ?
#
loop_
_entity_poly.entity_id
_entity_poly.type
_entity_poly.pdbx_seq_one_letter_code
_entity_poly.pdbx_strand_id
1 'polypeptide(L)'
;MRWKQRPPGSNWGDFGPDDQLGRTNLIGPEQVRKGAQEVREGRSFCLSLPLDLPGGNALNARRHPPRLSPTRNGDRQYLNFPLGHVYAGATDVISDDQVLLSLQYSTQWDSLAHVGSLFDSDGDGRLRTTYYNGYRGHEHVLGPVDHGLPQRDEQGAPGPLPPPCAARADPPTRAWRAPWAWRTLPGKACKAAACW
;
A
#
# COMPACT_ATOMS: atom_id res chain seq x y z
N MET A 1 7.25 -24.65 -5.47
CA MET A 1 7.72 -23.45 -6.18
C MET A 1 6.49 -22.75 -6.76
N ARG A 2 6.37 -21.41 -6.67
CA ARG A 2 5.15 -20.67 -7.09
C ARG A 2 4.99 -20.55 -8.61
N TRP A 3 6.02 -20.89 -9.37
CA TRP A 3 6.05 -20.82 -10.82
C TRP A 3 6.97 -21.92 -11.35
N LYS A 4 6.64 -22.46 -12.52
CA LYS A 4 7.49 -23.33 -13.35
C LYS A 4 8.11 -22.57 -14.52
N GLN A 5 7.39 -21.58 -15.05
CA GLN A 5 7.90 -20.62 -16.02
C GLN A 5 7.74 -19.20 -15.50
N ARG A 6 8.70 -18.34 -15.82
CA ARG A 6 8.67 -16.91 -15.46
C ARG A 6 8.50 -16.05 -16.71
N PRO A 7 7.91 -14.85 -16.62
CA PRO A 7 7.77 -13.98 -17.77
C PRO A 7 9.14 -13.62 -18.39
N PRO A 8 9.26 -13.52 -19.73
CA PRO A 8 10.49 -13.07 -20.37
C PRO A 8 10.96 -11.72 -19.83
N GLY A 9 12.25 -11.60 -19.52
CA GLY A 9 12.83 -10.38 -18.96
C GLY A 9 12.46 -10.08 -17.49
N SER A 10 11.71 -10.96 -16.82
CA SER A 10 11.44 -10.82 -15.39
C SER A 10 12.65 -11.21 -14.55
N ASN A 11 12.71 -10.64 -13.34
CA ASN A 11 13.69 -10.96 -12.30
C ASN A 11 13.17 -11.97 -11.27
N TRP A 12 12.15 -12.77 -11.62
CA TRP A 12 11.60 -13.76 -10.69
C TRP A 12 12.64 -14.83 -10.38
N GLY A 13 12.79 -15.14 -9.09
CA GLY A 13 13.80 -16.06 -8.57
C GLY A 13 15.20 -15.48 -8.43
N ASP A 14 15.52 -14.32 -9.02
CA ASP A 14 16.88 -13.76 -8.98
C ASP A 14 17.35 -13.47 -7.54
N PHE A 15 16.41 -13.08 -6.65
CA PHE A 15 16.66 -12.83 -5.24
C PHE A 15 16.18 -13.97 -4.33
N GLY A 16 15.88 -15.13 -4.90
CA GLY A 16 15.34 -16.29 -4.20
C GLY A 16 13.84 -16.51 -4.43
N PRO A 17 13.37 -17.75 -4.20
CA PRO A 17 12.00 -18.12 -4.54
C PRO A 17 10.98 -17.34 -3.72
N ASP A 18 11.24 -17.06 -2.43
CA ASP A 18 10.34 -16.37 -1.48
C ASP A 18 10.56 -14.86 -1.37
N ASP A 19 11.34 -14.27 -2.27
CA ASP A 19 11.58 -12.83 -2.27
C ASP A 19 10.30 -12.02 -2.55
N GLN A 20 10.10 -10.96 -1.77
CA GLN A 20 9.00 -9.99 -1.87
C GLN A 20 9.48 -8.56 -2.08
N LEU A 21 10.80 -8.32 -2.15
CA LEU A 21 11.37 -6.98 -2.20
C LEU A 21 11.79 -6.57 -3.62
N GLY A 22 12.03 -7.54 -4.51
CA GLY A 22 12.44 -7.25 -5.88
C GLY A 22 13.76 -6.51 -5.92
N ARG A 23 13.86 -5.49 -6.78
CA ARG A 23 15.10 -4.73 -6.96
C ARG A 23 15.48 -3.88 -5.74
N THR A 24 14.60 -3.72 -4.76
CA THR A 24 14.95 -3.09 -3.47
C THR A 24 16.06 -3.87 -2.75
N ASN A 25 16.22 -5.17 -3.02
CA ASN A 25 17.36 -5.96 -2.55
C ASN A 25 18.73 -5.43 -3.02
N LEU A 26 18.78 -4.62 -4.08
CA LEU A 26 20.01 -3.99 -4.56
C LEU A 26 20.44 -2.80 -3.68
N ILE A 27 19.55 -2.30 -2.81
CA ILE A 27 19.82 -1.19 -1.90
C ILE A 27 20.32 -1.78 -0.58
N GLY A 28 21.60 -2.14 -0.55
CA GLY A 28 22.28 -2.67 0.63
C GLY A 28 23.00 -1.61 1.46
N PRO A 29 23.68 -2.01 2.55
CA PRO A 29 24.45 -1.11 3.40
C PRO A 29 25.52 -0.30 2.65
N GLU A 30 26.08 -0.86 1.57
CA GLU A 30 27.05 -0.16 0.73
C GLU A 30 26.40 1.01 -0.04
N GLN A 31 25.23 0.80 -0.65
CA GLN A 31 24.50 1.84 -1.38
C GLN A 31 24.05 2.95 -0.44
N VAL A 32 23.64 2.59 0.79
CA VAL A 32 23.31 3.56 1.85
C VAL A 32 24.53 4.41 2.21
N ARG A 33 25.70 3.79 2.41
CA ARG A 33 26.96 4.53 2.69
C ARG A 33 27.34 5.46 1.54
N LYS A 34 27.23 4.99 0.30
CA LYS A 34 27.47 5.81 -0.91
C LYS A 34 26.54 7.02 -0.94
N GLY A 35 25.24 6.81 -0.75
CA GLY A 35 24.26 7.90 -0.71
C GLY A 35 24.54 8.92 0.40
N ALA A 36 24.94 8.46 1.60
CA ALA A 36 25.28 9.35 2.70
C ALA A 36 26.52 10.21 2.42
N GLN A 37 27.50 9.70 1.66
CA GLN A 37 28.70 10.44 1.26
C GLN A 37 28.42 11.59 0.28
N GLU A 38 27.28 11.59 -0.40
CA GLU A 38 26.87 12.69 -1.29
C GLU A 38 26.41 13.93 -0.52
N VAL A 39 26.08 13.81 0.76
CA VAL A 39 25.66 14.95 1.60
C VAL A 39 26.87 15.81 1.96
N ARG A 40 27.04 16.96 1.28
CA ARG A 40 28.13 17.92 1.53
C ARG A 40 27.67 19.26 2.08
N GLU A 41 26.60 19.82 1.53
CA GLU A 41 26.10 21.16 1.86
C GLU A 41 25.03 21.16 2.97
N GLY A 42 24.47 20.00 3.32
CA GLY A 42 23.39 19.89 4.30
C GLY A 42 22.06 20.51 3.87
N ARG A 43 21.85 20.71 2.56
CA ARG A 43 20.62 21.26 1.99
C ARG A 43 19.60 20.14 1.72
N SER A 44 18.33 20.43 1.96
CA SER A 44 17.23 19.50 1.74
C SER A 44 16.20 20.11 0.79
N PHE A 45 15.67 19.28 -0.11
CA PHE A 45 14.64 19.64 -1.06
C PHE A 45 13.46 18.68 -0.89
N CYS A 46 12.25 19.22 -0.74
CA CYS A 46 11.04 18.40 -0.70
C CYS A 46 10.69 17.95 -2.12
N LEU A 47 10.61 16.64 -2.34
CA LEU A 47 10.17 16.04 -3.61
C LEU A 47 8.68 15.65 -3.60
N SER A 48 7.98 16.00 -2.53
CA SER A 48 6.55 15.76 -2.37
C SER A 48 5.74 16.96 -2.84
N LEU A 49 4.64 16.70 -3.55
CA LEU A 49 3.62 17.70 -3.78
C LEU A 49 2.76 17.89 -2.53
N PRO A 50 2.27 19.11 -2.27
CA PRO A 50 1.13 19.34 -1.40
C PRO A 50 -0.05 18.42 -1.75
N LEU A 51 -0.77 17.96 -0.73
CA LEU A 51 -1.86 16.98 -0.90
C LEU A 51 -3.09 17.54 -1.64
N ASP A 52 -3.17 18.85 -1.80
CA ASP A 52 -4.16 19.58 -2.57
C ASP A 52 -3.75 19.81 -4.04
N LEU A 53 -2.56 19.37 -4.46
CA LEU A 53 -2.04 19.50 -5.82
C LEU A 53 -1.82 18.12 -6.51
N PRO A 54 -2.10 18.00 -7.83
CA PRO A 54 -2.72 19.00 -8.71
C PRO A 54 -4.21 19.23 -8.43
N GLY A 55 -4.79 18.46 -7.49
CA GLY A 55 -6.19 18.54 -7.11
C GLY A 55 -7.12 17.75 -8.03
N GLY A 56 -8.36 17.56 -7.59
CA GLY A 56 -9.39 16.84 -8.34
C GLY A 56 -9.09 15.35 -8.54
N ASN A 57 -9.70 14.72 -9.55
CA ASN A 57 -9.55 13.30 -9.86
C ASN A 57 -9.51 13.04 -11.37
N ALA A 58 -9.08 14.04 -12.16
CA ALA A 58 -9.12 14.00 -13.62
C ALA A 58 -8.28 12.85 -14.22
N LEU A 59 -7.14 12.52 -13.59
CA LEU A 59 -6.28 11.42 -14.02
C LEU A 59 -6.89 10.04 -13.76
N ASN A 60 -7.72 9.91 -12.72
CA ASN A 60 -8.37 8.65 -12.37
C ASN A 60 -9.62 8.93 -11.54
N ALA A 61 -10.79 8.69 -12.14
CA ALA A 61 -12.09 8.98 -11.53
C ALA A 61 -12.30 8.31 -10.16
N ARG A 62 -11.62 7.19 -9.89
CA ARG A 62 -11.71 6.44 -8.63
C ARG A 62 -10.87 7.03 -7.49
N ARG A 63 -9.93 7.93 -7.78
CA ARG A 63 -8.96 8.46 -6.82
C ARG A 63 -9.37 9.86 -6.40
N HIS A 64 -10.11 9.96 -5.31
CA HIS A 64 -10.62 11.24 -4.81
C HIS A 64 -9.56 12.04 -4.05
N PRO A 65 -9.69 13.38 -4.02
CA PRO A 65 -8.85 14.25 -3.20
C PRO A 65 -8.86 13.89 -1.72
N PRO A 66 -7.78 14.21 -0.98
CA PRO A 66 -7.66 13.92 0.44
C PRO A 66 -8.69 14.73 1.21
N ARG A 67 -9.36 14.10 2.17
CA ARG A 67 -10.32 14.78 3.06
C ARG A 67 -9.71 14.88 4.44
N LEU A 68 -9.36 16.10 4.84
CA LEU A 68 -8.86 16.40 6.17
C LEU A 68 -10.05 16.71 7.09
N SER A 69 -9.98 16.23 8.34
CA SER A 69 -10.96 16.52 9.38
C SER A 69 -10.35 16.31 10.75
N PRO A 70 -10.90 16.92 11.82
CA PRO A 70 -10.48 16.59 13.17
C PRO A 70 -10.80 15.14 13.53
N THR A 71 -10.05 14.57 14.47
CA THR A 71 -10.48 13.35 15.15
C THR A 71 -11.70 13.65 16.03
N ARG A 72 -12.48 12.60 16.33
CA ARG A 72 -13.76 12.72 17.02
C ARG A 72 -13.94 11.67 18.10
N ASN A 73 -14.65 12.06 19.17
CA ASN A 73 -15.28 11.15 20.13
C ASN A 73 -16.76 11.53 20.26
N GLY A 74 -17.64 10.72 19.67
CA GLY A 74 -19.04 11.13 19.43
C GLY A 74 -19.08 12.38 18.55
N ASP A 75 -19.84 13.39 18.98
CA ASP A 75 -20.00 14.66 18.26
C ASP A 75 -18.88 15.68 18.54
N ARG A 76 -17.99 15.39 19.49
CA ARG A 76 -16.90 16.30 19.87
C ARG A 76 -15.73 16.17 18.92
N GLN A 77 -15.31 17.29 18.34
CA GLN A 77 -14.10 17.40 17.54
C GLN A 77 -12.92 17.85 18.40
N TYR A 78 -11.77 17.22 18.20
CA TYR A 78 -10.56 17.47 18.99
C TYR A 78 -9.58 18.37 18.26
N LEU A 79 -10.03 19.54 17.79
CA LEU A 79 -9.17 20.58 17.23
C LEU A 79 -9.19 21.81 18.14
N ASN A 80 -8.04 22.21 18.66
CA ASN A 80 -7.92 23.24 19.70
C ASN A 80 -8.85 22.96 20.90
N PHE A 81 -8.98 21.71 21.30
CA PHE A 81 -9.94 21.26 22.31
C PHE A 81 -9.32 21.28 23.72
N PRO A 82 -9.83 22.10 24.66
CA PRO A 82 -9.36 22.08 26.04
C PRO A 82 -9.75 20.78 26.74
N LEU A 83 -8.76 20.01 27.20
CA LEU A 83 -9.00 18.74 27.89
C LEU A 83 -9.68 18.91 29.25
N GLY A 84 -9.68 20.12 29.81
CA GLY A 84 -10.45 20.48 31.01
C GLY A 84 -11.96 20.15 30.91
N HIS A 85 -12.52 20.06 29.69
CA HIS A 85 -13.89 19.63 29.46
C HIS A 85 -14.15 18.12 29.70
N VAL A 86 -13.09 17.33 29.84
CA VAL A 86 -13.16 15.87 30.05
C VAL A 86 -12.48 15.47 31.36
N TYR A 87 -11.37 16.12 31.70
CA TYR A 87 -10.57 15.84 32.91
C TYR A 87 -10.47 17.09 33.78
N ALA A 88 -11.06 17.03 34.98
CA ALA A 88 -11.02 18.16 35.91
C ALA A 88 -9.56 18.52 36.26
N GLY A 89 -9.23 19.82 36.18
CA GLY A 89 -7.89 20.32 36.44
C GLY A 89 -6.90 20.22 35.29
N ALA A 90 -7.28 19.60 34.16
CA ALA A 90 -6.44 19.60 32.96
C ALA A 90 -6.38 20.99 32.32
N THR A 91 -5.16 21.45 32.03
CA THR A 91 -4.89 22.72 31.35
C THR A 91 -4.51 22.54 29.88
N ASP A 92 -4.27 21.30 29.44
CA ASP A 92 -3.88 20.98 28.07
C ASP A 92 -4.97 21.31 27.06
N VAL A 93 -4.54 21.72 25.86
CA VAL A 93 -5.37 21.90 24.68
C VAL A 93 -4.82 20.98 23.59
N ILE A 94 -5.68 20.13 23.02
CA ILE A 94 -5.26 19.16 21.99
C ILE A 94 -5.84 19.48 20.62
N SER A 95 -5.02 19.24 19.60
CA SER A 95 -5.34 19.44 18.18
C SER A 95 -4.94 18.20 17.40
N ASP A 96 -5.91 17.32 17.20
CA ASP A 96 -5.75 16.03 16.54
C ASP A 96 -6.54 16.01 15.22
N ASP A 97 -5.80 15.77 14.14
CA ASP A 97 -6.32 15.73 12.77
C ASP A 97 -6.27 14.31 12.20
N GLN A 98 -7.12 14.02 11.22
CA GLN A 98 -7.10 12.80 10.43
C GLN A 98 -7.33 13.08 8.94
N VAL A 99 -6.86 12.18 8.09
CA VAL A 99 -7.02 12.26 6.64
C VAL A 99 -7.58 10.95 6.07
N LEU A 100 -8.62 11.06 5.24
CA LEU A 100 -9.02 10.00 4.31
C LEU A 100 -8.32 10.25 2.97
N LEU A 101 -7.46 9.32 2.56
CA LEU A 101 -6.57 9.48 1.41
C LEU A 101 -6.62 8.24 0.51
N SER A 102 -6.72 8.46 -0.81
CA SER A 102 -6.40 7.40 -1.77
C SER A 102 -4.89 7.22 -1.81
N LEU A 103 -4.38 6.01 -1.55
CA LEU A 103 -2.93 5.77 -1.44
C LEU A 103 -2.13 6.09 -2.72
N GLN A 104 -2.82 6.19 -3.86
CA GLN A 104 -2.22 6.54 -5.15
C GLN A 104 -2.63 7.95 -5.64
N TYR A 105 -2.86 8.89 -4.71
CA TYR A 105 -3.34 10.23 -5.04
C TYR A 105 -2.23 11.25 -5.37
N SER A 106 -1.18 11.31 -4.54
CA SER A 106 -0.13 12.33 -4.62
C SER A 106 1.25 11.66 -4.75
N THR A 107 2.34 12.36 -4.45
CA THR A 107 3.70 11.77 -4.44
C THR A 107 3.70 10.46 -3.65
N GLN A 108 4.09 9.37 -4.31
CA GLN A 108 3.82 8.02 -3.85
C GLN A 108 4.89 7.02 -4.30
N TRP A 109 4.91 5.87 -3.64
CA TRP A 109 5.53 4.64 -4.12
C TRP A 109 4.45 3.58 -4.32
N ASP A 110 4.47 2.92 -5.48
CA ASP A 110 3.60 1.79 -5.76
C ASP A 110 4.33 0.48 -5.43
N SER A 111 3.74 -0.32 -4.55
CA SER A 111 4.31 -1.61 -4.18
C SER A 111 4.22 -2.62 -5.34
N LEU A 112 4.96 -3.73 -5.23
CA LEU A 112 4.89 -4.85 -6.20
C LEU A 112 3.53 -5.54 -6.26
N ALA A 113 2.63 -5.25 -5.32
CA ALA A 113 1.25 -5.70 -5.31
C ALA A 113 0.29 -4.70 -5.99
N HIS A 114 0.75 -3.50 -6.38
CA HIS A 114 -0.10 -2.49 -7.00
C HIS A 114 -0.57 -2.93 -8.39
N VAL A 115 0.32 -3.56 -9.16
CA VAL A 115 0.05 -4.03 -10.52
C VAL A 115 0.51 -5.47 -10.66
N GLY A 116 -0.42 -6.34 -11.03
CA GLY A 116 -0.15 -7.72 -11.43
C GLY A 116 -0.38 -7.93 -12.92
N SER A 117 -0.27 -9.18 -13.36
CA SER A 117 -0.55 -9.63 -14.71
C SER A 117 -1.33 -10.94 -14.68
N LEU A 118 -2.14 -11.17 -15.72
CA LEU A 118 -2.60 -12.51 -16.03
C LEU A 118 -1.45 -13.25 -16.71
N PHE A 119 -0.98 -14.34 -16.12
CA PHE A 119 0.18 -15.08 -16.63
C PHE A 119 0.05 -16.57 -16.33
N ASP A 120 0.33 -17.40 -17.34
CA ASP A 120 0.50 -18.84 -17.14
C ASP A 120 1.88 -19.07 -16.55
N SER A 121 1.95 -19.21 -15.24
CA SER A 121 3.22 -19.44 -14.53
C SER A 121 3.48 -20.91 -14.30
N ASP A 122 2.52 -21.79 -14.55
CA ASP A 122 2.66 -23.24 -14.37
C ASP A 122 2.98 -23.95 -15.70
N GLY A 123 2.87 -23.26 -16.83
CA GLY A 123 3.13 -23.82 -18.17
C GLY A 123 2.03 -24.79 -18.62
N ASP A 124 0.82 -24.66 -18.07
CA ASP A 124 -0.31 -25.55 -18.33
C ASP A 124 -1.37 -24.93 -19.26
N GLY A 125 -1.06 -23.78 -19.87
CA GLY A 125 -1.95 -23.03 -20.75
C GLY A 125 -3.01 -22.21 -20.02
N ARG A 126 -3.03 -22.18 -18.68
CA ARG A 126 -4.04 -21.46 -17.89
C ARG A 126 -3.49 -20.16 -17.31
N LEU A 127 -4.14 -19.05 -17.60
CA LEU A 127 -3.79 -17.76 -17.01
C LEU A 127 -4.16 -17.70 -15.52
N ARG A 128 -3.35 -16.99 -14.75
CA ARG A 128 -3.58 -16.74 -13.32
C ARG A 128 -3.26 -15.28 -13.01
N THR A 129 -4.05 -14.67 -12.13
CA THR A 129 -3.72 -13.36 -11.56
C THR A 129 -2.45 -13.51 -10.73
N THR A 130 -1.37 -12.93 -11.23
CA THR A 130 -0.02 -13.13 -10.71
C THR A 130 0.70 -11.80 -10.54
N TYR A 131 1.39 -11.67 -9.42
CA TYR A 131 2.22 -10.52 -9.06
C TYR A 131 3.70 -10.92 -9.14
N TYR A 132 4.57 -10.03 -8.68
CA TYR A 132 6.00 -10.30 -8.57
C TYR A 132 6.29 -11.70 -8.00
N ASN A 133 7.33 -12.37 -8.51
CA ASN A 133 7.81 -13.68 -8.05
C ASN A 133 6.75 -14.80 -7.97
N GLY A 134 5.71 -14.72 -8.81
CA GLY A 134 4.66 -15.73 -8.86
C GLY A 134 3.62 -15.64 -7.74
N TYR A 135 3.62 -14.58 -6.92
CA TYR A 135 2.58 -14.38 -5.89
C TYR A 135 1.20 -14.30 -6.53
N ARG A 136 0.23 -15.03 -5.99
CA ARG A 136 -1.12 -15.19 -6.58
C ARG A 136 -2.12 -14.20 -5.99
N GLY A 137 -2.95 -13.62 -6.84
CA GLY A 137 -4.15 -12.89 -6.42
C GLY A 137 -5.14 -13.81 -5.71
N HIS A 138 -5.83 -13.28 -4.69
CA HIS A 138 -6.82 -13.99 -3.86
C HIS A 138 -6.31 -15.20 -3.07
N GLU A 139 -5.01 -15.48 -3.12
CA GLU A 139 -4.34 -16.46 -2.26
C GLU A 139 -3.27 -15.77 -1.40
N HIS A 140 -2.40 -14.98 -2.02
CA HIS A 140 -1.32 -14.26 -1.32
C HIS A 140 -1.58 -12.77 -1.25
N VAL A 141 -2.07 -12.17 -2.34
CA VAL A 141 -2.49 -10.77 -2.41
C VAL A 141 -4.01 -10.75 -2.38
N LEU A 142 -4.57 -10.48 -1.20
CA LEU A 142 -6.00 -10.59 -0.96
C LEU A 142 -6.74 -9.33 -1.40
N GLY A 143 -7.75 -9.49 -2.24
CA GLY A 143 -8.75 -8.46 -2.52
C GLY A 143 -10.07 -8.78 -1.80
N PRO A 144 -10.94 -7.79 -1.59
CA PRO A 144 -12.25 -7.99 -0.94
C PRO A 144 -13.20 -8.87 -1.78
N VAL A 145 -13.01 -8.90 -3.10
CA VAL A 145 -13.82 -9.69 -4.05
C VAL A 145 -12.90 -10.30 -5.09
N ASP A 146 -13.07 -11.59 -5.39
CA ASP A 146 -12.43 -12.24 -6.53
C ASP A 146 -13.30 -12.07 -7.78
N HIS A 147 -12.77 -11.33 -8.75
CA HIS A 147 -13.43 -11.05 -10.03
C HIS A 147 -13.18 -12.13 -11.08
N GLY A 148 -12.39 -13.16 -10.76
CA GLY A 148 -12.03 -14.23 -11.69
C GLY A 148 -11.17 -13.74 -12.86
N LEU A 149 -11.06 -14.59 -13.88
CA LEU A 149 -10.40 -14.25 -15.14
C LEU A 149 -11.39 -13.56 -16.09
N PRO A 150 -10.93 -12.63 -16.94
CA PRO A 150 -11.78 -12.02 -17.96
C PRO A 150 -12.41 -13.08 -18.86
N GLN A 151 -13.73 -12.99 -19.02
CA GLN A 151 -14.46 -13.77 -20.01
C GLN A 151 -14.47 -13.02 -21.35
N ARG A 152 -14.50 -13.76 -22.45
CA ARG A 152 -14.70 -13.19 -23.79
C ARG A 152 -15.92 -13.83 -24.42
N ASP A 153 -16.69 -13.03 -25.14
CA ASP A 153 -17.77 -13.54 -25.98
C ASP A 153 -17.22 -14.21 -27.25
N GLU A 154 -18.12 -14.71 -28.08
CA GLU A 154 -17.80 -15.40 -29.34
C GLU A 154 -17.06 -14.48 -30.34
N GLN A 155 -17.26 -13.16 -30.23
CA GLN A 155 -16.60 -12.14 -31.05
C GLN A 155 -15.28 -11.66 -30.44
N GLY A 156 -14.90 -12.18 -29.28
CA GLY A 156 -13.67 -11.84 -28.56
C GLY A 156 -13.76 -10.56 -27.74
N ALA A 157 -14.91 -9.90 -27.66
CA ALA A 157 -15.12 -8.72 -26.83
C ALA A 157 -15.24 -9.12 -25.34
N PRO A 158 -14.98 -8.19 -24.40
CA PRO A 158 -15.11 -8.48 -22.98
C PRO A 158 -16.54 -8.91 -22.64
N GLY A 159 -16.68 -10.12 -22.10
CA GLY A 159 -17.96 -10.62 -21.60
C GLY A 159 -18.39 -9.86 -20.33
N PRO A 160 -19.64 -10.06 -19.89
CA PRO A 160 -20.12 -9.45 -18.66
C PRO A 160 -19.24 -9.85 -17.47
N LEU A 161 -19.10 -8.94 -16.50
CA LEU A 161 -18.41 -9.27 -15.26
C LEU A 161 -19.16 -10.42 -14.57
N PRO A 162 -18.48 -11.52 -14.22
CA PRO A 162 -19.11 -12.58 -13.46
C PRO A 162 -19.62 -12.00 -12.14
N PRO A 163 -20.76 -12.50 -11.61
CA PRO A 163 -21.20 -12.11 -10.28
C PRO A 163 -20.07 -12.39 -9.28
N PRO A 164 -19.91 -11.58 -8.23
CA PRO A 164 -18.89 -11.80 -7.21
C PRO A 164 -18.96 -13.27 -6.76
N CYS A 165 -17.93 -14.06 -7.02
CA CYS A 165 -17.87 -15.39 -6.44
C CYS A 165 -17.80 -15.14 -4.93
N ALA A 166 -18.78 -15.64 -4.17
CA ALA A 166 -18.82 -15.46 -2.73
C ALA A 166 -17.45 -15.84 -2.16
N ALA A 167 -16.68 -14.85 -1.73
CA ALA A 167 -15.37 -15.09 -1.16
C ALA A 167 -15.58 -16.09 -0.01
N ARG A 168 -14.74 -17.12 0.05
CA ARG A 168 -14.69 -18.03 1.19
C ARG A 168 -14.68 -17.16 2.45
N ALA A 169 -15.59 -17.50 3.37
CA ALA A 169 -15.86 -16.92 4.69
C ALA A 169 -14.95 -15.75 5.10
N ASP A 170 -15.58 -14.65 5.53
CA ASP A 170 -14.99 -13.44 6.09
C ASP A 170 -13.48 -13.58 6.38
N PRO A 171 -12.61 -12.78 5.71
CA PRO A 171 -11.22 -12.76 6.12
C PRO A 171 -11.21 -12.51 7.63
N PRO A 172 -10.54 -13.35 8.44
CA PRO A 172 -10.51 -13.13 9.87
C PRO A 172 -10.09 -11.67 10.07
N THR A 173 -10.73 -10.99 11.02
CA THR A 173 -10.49 -9.60 11.42
C THR A 173 -9.07 -9.35 11.98
N ARG A 174 -8.06 -10.06 11.47
CA ARG A 174 -6.70 -9.56 11.39
C ARG A 174 -6.75 -8.29 10.56
N ALA A 175 -6.87 -7.18 11.29
CA ALA A 175 -6.41 -5.87 10.86
C ALA A 175 -5.24 -6.06 9.90
N TRP A 176 -5.33 -5.44 8.72
CA TRP A 176 -4.28 -5.39 7.71
C TRP A 176 -2.96 -5.04 8.39
N ARG A 177 -2.21 -6.06 8.82
CA ARG A 177 -0.86 -5.90 9.35
C ARG A 177 0.02 -5.99 8.13
N ALA A 178 0.30 -4.84 7.57
CA ALA A 178 1.48 -4.75 6.77
C ALA A 178 2.70 -5.20 7.60
N PRO A 179 3.58 -6.07 7.07
CA PRO A 179 4.71 -6.62 7.81
C PRO A 179 5.73 -5.57 8.27
N TRP A 180 5.59 -4.30 7.85
CA TRP A 180 6.38 -3.15 8.30
C TRP A 180 5.83 -2.49 9.57
N ALA A 181 4.76 -3.02 10.17
CA ALA A 181 4.25 -2.54 11.46
C ALA A 181 5.26 -2.84 12.58
N TRP A 182 5.96 -1.79 12.98
CA TRP A 182 6.90 -1.65 14.08
C TRP A 182 6.65 -2.63 15.24
N ARG A 183 7.62 -3.50 15.54
CA ARG A 183 7.68 -4.17 16.84
C ARG A 183 8.09 -3.14 17.87
N THR A 184 7.15 -2.67 18.67
CA THR A 184 7.45 -1.89 19.87
C THR A 184 8.10 -2.82 20.90
N LEU A 185 9.32 -2.49 21.33
CA LEU A 185 9.90 -3.06 22.55
C LEU A 185 9.11 -2.51 23.75
N PRO A 186 8.78 -3.33 24.76
CA PRO A 186 8.07 -2.85 25.95
C PRO A 186 8.95 -1.87 26.73
N GLY A 187 8.42 -0.66 26.99
CA GLY A 187 8.92 0.20 28.06
C GLY A 187 9.42 1.60 27.70
N LYS A 188 9.45 2.04 26.43
CA LYS A 188 9.79 3.44 26.09
C LYS A 188 8.96 3.96 24.92
N ALA A 189 8.01 4.84 25.21
CA ALA A 189 7.33 5.64 24.20
C ALA A 189 8.24 6.81 23.81
N CYS A 190 8.93 6.68 22.67
CA CYS A 190 9.45 7.81 21.91
C CYS A 190 9.04 7.60 20.46
N LYS A 191 7.98 8.31 20.06
CA LYS A 191 7.55 8.42 18.65
C LYS A 191 8.56 9.29 17.93
N ALA A 192 9.51 8.68 17.23
CA ALA A 192 10.23 9.31 16.14
C ALA A 192 9.63 8.78 14.84
N ALA A 193 8.96 9.65 14.07
CA ALA A 193 8.60 9.38 12.70
C ALA A 193 9.87 9.53 11.86
N ALA A 194 10.40 8.43 11.34
CA ALA A 194 11.48 8.45 10.36
C ALA A 194 10.86 8.22 8.97
N CYS A 195 10.86 9.27 8.14
CA CYS A 195 10.86 9.13 6.69
C CYS A 195 12.28 8.69 6.28
N TRP A 196 12.38 7.57 5.58
CA TRP A 196 13.53 7.21 4.74
C TRP A 196 13.01 6.95 3.34
#